data_AF-A0A7J3TDZ2-F1
#
_entry.id   AF-A0A7J3TDZ2-F1
#
_cell.length_a   1.000
_cell.length_b   1.000
_cell.length_c   1.000
_cell.angle_alpha   90.00
_cell.angle_beta   90.00
_cell.angle_gamma   90.00
#
_symmetry.space_group_name_H-M   'P 1'
#
loop_
_entity.id
_entity.type
_entity.pdbx_description
1 polymer ?
#
loop_
_entity_poly.entity_id
_entity_poly.type
_entity_poly.pdbx_seq_one_letter_code
_entity_poly.pdbx_strand_id
1 'polypeptide(L)'
;MEVKTIGDITPIVETRKLIGNEQYREAVILAYNSVKNDYIRYFSEAPVTNESNRYFFIRSLKSFGIEVPETGYVDNHAIVEAMASAPEPEEKLAEKLSALKKLTMFYLDLYEKARFSKDYVVDEDTIVDKLTDIYNYMDIAKLYFPNVEIRKVKESPGEESGAGDNQEEVKEDNQETGGSGENEVVNPE
;
A
#
# COMPACT_ATOMS: atom_id res chain seq x y z
N MET A 1 3.69 -10.00 13.95
CA MET A 1 2.73 -8.90 13.79
C MET A 1 2.16 -9.06 12.39
N GLU A 2 0.86 -9.38 12.27
CA GLU A 2 0.20 -9.47 10.96
C GLU A 2 -0.33 -8.07 10.62
N VAL A 3 0.21 -7.43 9.58
CA VAL A 3 -0.36 -6.19 9.02
C VAL A 3 -1.57 -6.60 8.20
N LYS A 4 -2.77 -6.21 8.62
CA LYS A 4 -4.03 -6.58 7.95
C LYS A 4 -4.56 -5.45 7.09
N THR A 5 -4.22 -4.21 7.42
CA THR A 5 -4.69 -3.01 6.75
C THR A 5 -3.56 -1.98 6.60
N ILE A 6 -3.76 -0.96 5.76
CA ILE A 6 -2.85 0.18 5.64
C ILE A 6 -2.59 0.79 7.03
N GLY A 7 -3.62 0.89 7.88
CA GLY A 7 -3.50 1.47 9.22
C GLY A 7 -2.54 0.73 10.17
N ASP A 8 -2.12 -0.48 9.84
CA ASP A 8 -1.26 -1.32 10.68
C ASP A 8 0.23 -1.25 10.29
N ILE A 9 0.58 -0.53 9.22
CA ILE A 9 1.97 -0.39 8.80
C ILE A 9 2.77 0.45 9.80
N THR A 10 4.04 0.09 9.98
CA THR A 10 4.94 0.72 10.97
C THR A 10 4.94 2.25 10.88
N PRO A 11 5.06 2.90 9.69
CA PRO A 11 5.02 4.35 9.62
C PRO A 11 3.74 4.98 10.20
N ILE A 12 2.57 4.41 9.93
CA ILE A 12 1.30 4.95 10.45
C ILE A 12 1.20 4.75 11.97
N VAL A 13 1.58 3.57 12.46
CA VAL A 13 1.53 3.25 13.89
C VAL A 13 2.47 4.15 14.69
N GLU A 14 3.70 4.34 14.22
CA GLU A 14 4.69 5.21 14.88
C GLU A 14 4.27 6.68 14.83
N THR A 15 3.72 7.15 13.69
CA THR A 15 3.17 8.49 13.57
C THR A 15 2.04 8.73 14.57
N ARG A 16 1.07 7.81 14.69
CA ARG A 16 -0.02 7.90 15.68
C ARG A 16 0.50 7.95 17.12
N LYS A 17 1.54 7.17 17.43
CA LYS A 17 2.17 7.19 18.75
C LYS A 17 2.79 8.56 19.07
N LEU A 18 3.46 9.18 18.11
CA LEU A 18 4.03 10.53 18.29
C LEU A 18 2.95 11.59 18.45
N ILE A 19 1.88 11.49 17.66
CA ILE A 19 0.70 12.37 17.76
C ILE A 19 0.07 12.26 19.16
N GLY A 20 -0.17 11.05 19.67
CA GLY A 20 -0.74 10.83 21.00
C GLY A 20 0.15 11.31 22.16
N ASN A 21 1.42 11.61 21.89
CA ASN A 21 2.35 12.24 22.84
C ASN A 21 2.52 13.75 22.60
N GLU A 22 1.67 14.35 21.76
CA GLU A 22 1.73 15.77 21.36
C GLU A 22 3.04 16.17 20.63
N GLN A 23 3.74 15.19 20.05
CA GLN A 23 5.00 15.39 19.32
C GLN A 23 4.74 15.58 17.81
N TYR A 24 3.91 16.57 17.46
CA TYR A 24 3.42 16.80 16.09
C TYR A 24 4.53 17.02 15.07
N ARG A 25 5.51 17.83 15.43
CA ARG A 25 6.65 18.15 14.58
C ARG A 25 7.43 16.88 14.23
N GLU A 26 7.76 16.08 15.24
CA GLU A 26 8.46 14.82 15.08
C GLU A 26 7.62 13.81 14.28
N ALA A 27 6.30 13.77 14.51
CA ALA A 27 5.37 12.93 13.78
C ALA A 27 5.39 13.22 12.27
N VAL A 28 5.36 14.49 11.87
CA VAL A 28 5.43 14.90 10.45
C VAL A 28 6.78 14.55 9.83
N ILE A 29 7.88 14.80 10.55
CA ILE A 29 9.24 14.51 10.06
C ILE A 29 9.42 13.00 9.86
N LEU A 30 8.99 12.19 10.83
CA LEU A 30 9.01 10.73 10.73
C LEU A 30 8.15 10.26 9.56
N ALA A 31 6.89 10.68 9.52
CA ALA A 31 5.94 10.28 8.48
C ALA A 31 6.51 10.53 7.08
N TYR A 32 6.98 11.76 6.83
CA TYR A 32 7.56 12.15 5.55
C TYR A 32 8.77 11.29 5.17
N ASN A 33 9.72 11.11 6.08
CA ASN A 33 10.94 10.35 5.79
C ASN A 33 10.62 8.88 5.49
N SER A 34 9.73 8.27 6.27
CA SER A 34 9.31 6.89 6.09
C SER A 34 8.61 6.69 4.75
N VAL A 35 7.60 7.50 4.43
CA VAL A 35 6.86 7.35 3.17
C VAL A 35 7.69 7.69 1.94
N LYS A 36 8.62 8.66 2.03
CA LYS A 36 9.55 8.94 0.94
C LYS A 36 10.45 7.74 0.65
N ASN A 37 11.00 7.10 1.69
CA ASN A 37 11.85 5.92 1.55
C ASN A 37 11.06 4.74 0.95
N ASP A 38 9.81 4.57 1.39
CA ASP A 38 8.91 3.55 0.85
C ASP A 38 8.54 3.79 -0.61
N TYR A 39 8.24 5.04 -0.98
CA TYR A 39 8.01 5.43 -2.37
C TYR A 39 9.22 5.08 -3.24
N ILE A 40 10.44 5.46 -2.81
CA ILE A 40 11.68 5.17 -3.53
C ILE A 40 11.87 3.66 -3.71
N ARG A 41 11.64 2.88 -2.65
CA ARG A 41 11.77 1.41 -2.67
C ARG A 41 10.72 0.76 -3.56
N TYR A 42 9.45 1.14 -3.42
CA TYR A 42 8.33 0.54 -4.14
C TYR A 42 8.42 0.78 -5.64
N PHE A 43 8.68 2.02 -6.04
CA PHE A 43 8.76 2.42 -7.45
C PHE A 43 10.18 2.31 -8.04
N SER A 44 11.12 1.73 -7.29
CA SER A 44 12.52 1.52 -7.70
C SER A 44 13.17 2.79 -8.25
N GLU A 45 12.93 3.93 -7.58
CA GLU A 45 13.46 5.20 -8.01
C GLU A 45 14.97 5.28 -7.72
N ALA A 46 15.76 5.65 -8.72
CA ALA A 46 17.21 5.73 -8.56
C ALA A 46 17.57 6.75 -7.47
N PRO A 47 18.23 6.33 -6.37
CA PRO A 47 18.64 7.26 -5.33
C PRO A 47 19.79 8.12 -5.84
N VAL A 48 19.74 9.42 -5.52
CA VAL A 48 20.85 10.35 -5.78
C VAL A 48 21.44 10.76 -4.44
N THR A 49 22.72 10.46 -4.26
CA THR A 49 23.45 10.76 -3.01
C THR A 49 23.46 12.27 -2.77
N ASN A 50 23.16 12.69 -1.53
CA ASN A 50 23.11 14.09 -1.10
C ASN A 50 22.09 14.98 -1.84
N GLU A 51 21.08 14.39 -2.48
CA GLU A 51 19.99 15.13 -3.10
C GLU A 51 19.07 15.74 -2.03
N SER A 52 18.75 17.03 -2.18
CA SER A 52 17.76 17.68 -1.32
C SER A 52 16.34 17.27 -1.72
N ASN A 53 15.37 17.41 -0.81
CA ASN A 53 13.98 17.01 -1.09
C ASN A 53 13.37 17.73 -2.30
N ARG A 54 13.64 19.02 -2.49
CA ARG A 54 13.14 19.76 -3.66
C ARG A 54 13.73 19.24 -4.96
N TYR A 55 15.03 19.00 -4.98
CA TYR A 55 15.70 18.45 -6.16
C TYR A 55 15.17 17.07 -6.51
N PHE A 56 14.92 16.22 -5.50
CA PHE A 56 14.23 14.95 -5.67
C PHE A 56 12.89 15.14 -6.38
N PHE A 57 11.98 15.97 -5.85
CA PHE A 57 10.67 16.18 -6.47
C PHE A 57 10.74 16.73 -7.88
N ILE A 58 11.58 17.73 -8.13
CA ILE A 58 11.72 18.34 -9.45
C ILE A 58 12.27 17.31 -10.46
N ARG A 59 13.27 16.52 -10.08
CA ARG A 59 13.80 15.43 -10.91
C ARG A 59 12.74 14.36 -11.17
N SER A 60 12.04 13.92 -10.13
CA SER A 60 10.99 12.90 -10.24
C SER A 60 9.86 13.37 -11.15
N LEU A 61 9.37 14.61 -10.97
CA LEU A 61 8.32 15.21 -11.82
C LEU A 61 8.78 15.30 -13.29
N LYS A 62 10.03 15.71 -13.52
CA LYS A 62 10.61 15.76 -14.85
C LYS A 62 10.63 14.40 -15.56
N SER A 63 10.78 13.29 -14.83
CA SER A 63 10.71 11.94 -15.41
C SER A 63 9.33 11.59 -15.98
N PHE A 64 8.28 12.33 -15.60
CA PHE A 64 6.93 12.25 -16.17
C PHE A 64 6.65 13.33 -17.22
N GLY A 65 7.67 14.07 -17.68
CA GLY A 65 7.50 15.18 -18.61
C GLY A 65 6.87 16.43 -17.98
N ILE A 66 6.85 16.53 -16.65
CA ILE A 66 6.38 17.72 -15.93
C ILE A 66 7.58 18.64 -15.73
N GLU A 67 7.61 19.73 -16.50
CA GLU A 67 8.66 20.73 -16.38
C GLU A 67 8.32 21.73 -15.27
N VAL A 68 9.16 21.77 -14.24
CA VAL A 68 9.08 22.76 -13.16
C VAL A 68 10.03 23.91 -13.50
N PRO A 69 9.58 25.18 -13.49
CA PRO A 69 10.48 26.31 -13.74
C PRO A 69 11.55 26.41 -12.65
N GLU A 70 12.68 27.07 -12.95
CA GLU A 70 13.81 27.19 -12.00
C GLU A 70 13.41 27.83 -10.66
N THR A 71 12.39 28.69 -10.65
CA THR A 71 11.85 29.26 -9.41
C THR A 71 11.33 28.20 -8.44
N GLY A 72 10.93 27.01 -8.93
CA GLY A 72 10.48 25.88 -8.10
C GLY A 72 11.51 25.38 -7.08
N TYR A 73 12.81 25.62 -7.31
CA TYR A 73 13.85 25.28 -6.32
C TYR A 73 13.73 26.10 -5.02
N VAL A 74 13.01 27.21 -5.03
CA VAL A 74 12.83 28.11 -3.87
C VAL A 74 11.37 28.47 -3.59
N ASP A 75 10.47 28.31 -4.57
CA ASP A 75 9.06 28.67 -4.49
C ASP A 75 8.16 27.42 -4.58
N ASN A 76 7.28 27.26 -3.59
CA ASN A 76 6.32 26.14 -3.55
C ASN A 76 5.26 26.27 -4.63
N HIS A 77 4.86 27.50 -4.96
CA HIS A 77 3.77 27.75 -5.89
C HIS A 77 4.12 27.23 -7.29
N ALA A 78 5.34 27.49 -7.75
CA ALA A 78 5.88 26.98 -9.01
C ALA A 78 5.81 25.45 -9.14
N ILE A 79 6.08 24.71 -8.04
CA ILE A 79 5.95 23.24 -8.06
C ILE A 79 4.47 22.82 -8.15
N VAL A 80 3.60 23.48 -7.39
CA VAL A 80 2.16 23.17 -7.37
C VAL A 80 1.52 23.44 -8.73
N GLU A 81 1.82 24.58 -9.36
CA GLU A 81 1.32 24.92 -10.69
C GLU A 81 1.80 23.92 -11.76
N ALA A 82 3.06 23.51 -11.71
CA ALA A 82 3.59 22.48 -12.61
C ALA A 82 2.87 21.13 -12.44
N MET A 83 2.57 20.72 -11.20
CA MET A 83 1.81 19.48 -10.95
C MET A 83 0.35 19.56 -11.41
N ALA A 84 -0.26 20.74 -11.36
CA ALA A 84 -1.63 20.99 -11.79
C ALA A 84 -1.79 20.99 -13.32
N SER A 85 -0.74 21.39 -14.04
CA SER A 85 -0.67 21.38 -15.51
C SER A 85 -0.10 20.07 -16.09
N ALA A 86 0.15 19.08 -15.23
CA ALA A 86 0.70 17.80 -15.63
C ALA A 86 -0.21 17.06 -16.63
N PRO A 87 0.36 16.43 -17.66
CA PRO A 87 -0.41 15.57 -18.55
C PRO A 87 -0.96 14.35 -17.81
N GLU A 88 -2.01 13.75 -18.36
CA GLU A 88 -2.50 12.46 -17.90
C GLU A 88 -1.38 11.41 -18.10
N PRO A 89 -0.97 10.69 -17.04
CA PRO A 89 0.08 9.69 -17.15
C PRO A 89 -0.42 8.46 -17.91
N GLU A 90 0.51 7.71 -18.50
CA GLU A 90 0.21 6.34 -18.95
C GLU A 90 -0.32 5.51 -17.77
N GLU A 91 -1.25 4.59 -18.02
CA GLU A 91 -1.92 3.79 -16.99
C GLU A 91 -0.93 3.10 -16.03
N LYS A 92 0.18 2.57 -16.56
CA LYS A 92 1.24 1.90 -15.78
C LYS A 92 2.03 2.84 -14.86
N LEU A 93 1.97 4.13 -15.12
CA LEU A 93 2.68 5.19 -14.41
C LEU A 93 1.74 6.05 -13.56
N ALA A 94 0.43 5.85 -13.67
CA ALA A 94 -0.58 6.65 -13.01
C ALA A 94 -0.50 6.58 -11.48
N GLU A 95 -0.31 5.38 -10.93
CA GLU A 95 -0.13 5.18 -9.48
C GLU A 95 1.14 5.89 -8.99
N LYS A 96 2.25 5.74 -9.73
CA LYS A 96 3.53 6.36 -9.39
C LYS A 96 3.42 7.89 -9.37
N LEU A 97 2.83 8.48 -10.41
CA LEU A 97 2.64 9.92 -10.48
C LEU A 97 1.69 10.41 -9.38
N SER A 98 0.62 9.66 -9.08
CA SER A 98 -0.35 10.03 -8.05
C SER A 98 0.28 10.01 -6.65
N ALA A 99 1.04 8.96 -6.34
CA ALA A 99 1.83 8.85 -5.12
C ALA A 99 2.85 10.00 -5.01
N LEU A 100 3.57 10.31 -6.11
CA LEU A 100 4.54 11.40 -6.16
C LEU A 100 3.89 12.76 -5.90
N LYS A 101 2.76 13.06 -6.54
CA LYS A 101 2.03 14.33 -6.32
C LYS A 101 1.58 14.45 -4.85
N LYS A 102 1.00 13.38 -4.29
CA LYS A 102 0.58 13.34 -2.88
C LYS A 102 1.76 13.51 -1.92
N LEU A 103 2.89 12.83 -2.19
CA LEU A 103 4.13 12.97 -1.43
C LEU A 103 4.72 14.38 -1.51
N THR A 104 4.68 14.99 -2.70
CA THR A 104 5.12 16.37 -2.93
C THR A 104 4.25 17.34 -2.13
N MET A 105 2.93 17.18 -2.15
CA MET A 105 2.03 18.01 -1.33
C MET A 105 2.27 17.80 0.18
N PHE A 106 2.50 16.56 0.63
CA PHE A 106 2.89 16.31 2.03
C PHE A 106 4.16 17.08 2.41
N TYR A 107 5.16 17.08 1.52
CA TYR A 107 6.40 17.82 1.71
C TYR A 107 6.15 19.33 1.86
N LEU A 108 5.44 19.93 0.91
CA LEU A 108 5.22 21.39 0.83
C LEU A 108 4.26 21.88 1.94
N ASP A 109 3.20 21.12 2.23
CA ASP A 109 2.15 21.55 3.15
C ASP A 109 2.52 21.36 4.62
N LEU A 110 3.25 20.28 4.93
CA LEU A 110 3.50 19.82 6.30
C LEU A 110 5.00 19.80 6.62
N TYR A 111 5.78 19.02 5.88
CA TYR A 111 7.16 18.73 6.26
C TYR A 111 8.05 19.98 6.30
N GLU A 112 7.97 20.86 5.29
CA GLU A 112 8.77 22.10 5.31
C GLU A 112 8.45 22.94 6.54
N LYS A 113 7.17 23.10 6.87
CA LYS A 113 6.73 23.86 8.04
C LYS A 113 7.22 23.22 9.34
N ALA A 114 7.07 21.90 9.50
CA ALA A 114 7.56 21.17 10.66
C ALA A 114 9.10 21.23 10.80
N ARG A 115 9.83 21.21 9.67
CA ARG A 115 11.30 21.29 9.68
C ARG A 115 11.79 22.64 10.20
N PHE A 116 11.13 23.74 9.83
CA PHE A 116 11.58 25.11 10.12
C PHE A 116 10.87 25.79 11.29
N SER A 117 9.73 25.26 11.76
CA SER A 117 9.02 25.75 12.94
C SER A 117 9.16 24.79 14.11
N LYS A 118 9.57 25.31 15.27
CA LYS A 118 9.75 24.52 16.51
C LYS A 118 8.41 24.14 17.14
N ASP A 119 7.45 25.06 17.10
CA ASP A 119 6.13 24.90 17.72
C ASP A 119 5.06 24.55 16.67
N TYR A 120 5.45 23.74 15.67
CA TYR A 120 4.53 23.34 14.61
C TYR A 120 3.48 22.39 15.16
N VAL A 121 2.22 22.84 15.14
CA VAL A 121 1.05 22.05 15.46
C VAL A 121 0.22 21.89 14.18
N VAL A 122 -0.27 20.68 13.98
CA VAL A 122 -1.18 20.33 12.88
C VAL A 122 -2.27 19.45 13.47
N ASP A 123 -3.44 19.51 12.85
CA ASP A 123 -4.54 18.61 13.15
C ASP A 123 -4.09 17.13 13.08
N GLU A 124 -4.52 16.35 14.08
CA GLU A 124 -4.06 14.97 14.32
C GLU A 124 -4.34 14.07 13.12
N ASP A 125 -5.57 14.14 12.61
CA ASP A 125 -6.04 13.30 11.52
C ASP A 125 -5.36 13.67 10.20
N THR A 126 -5.08 14.95 9.99
CA THR A 126 -4.45 15.46 8.76
C THR A 126 -3.13 14.76 8.40
N ILE A 127 -2.27 14.42 9.37
CA ILE A 127 -1.01 13.73 9.09
C ILE A 127 -1.28 12.31 8.60
N VAL A 128 -2.13 11.58 9.33
CA VAL A 128 -2.43 10.16 9.09
C VAL A 128 -3.22 9.99 7.79
N ASP A 129 -4.16 10.88 7.51
CA ASP A 129 -4.97 10.86 6.29
C ASP A 129 -4.09 11.07 5.06
N LYS A 130 -3.25 12.12 5.06
CA LYS A 130 -2.32 12.35 3.94
C LYS A 130 -1.33 11.20 3.77
N LEU A 131 -0.91 10.56 4.86
CA LEU A 131 -0.02 9.40 4.80
C LEU A 131 -0.73 8.19 4.18
N THR A 132 -1.96 7.91 4.62
CA THR A 132 -2.82 6.84 4.10
C THR A 132 -3.12 7.04 2.62
N ASP A 133 -3.42 8.27 2.22
CA ASP A 133 -3.65 8.65 0.82
C ASP A 133 -2.46 8.32 -0.09
N ILE A 134 -1.22 8.50 0.38
CA ILE A 134 -0.02 8.13 -0.39
C ILE A 134 0.08 6.60 -0.50
N TYR A 135 -0.16 5.89 0.59
CA TYR A 135 -0.09 4.42 0.64
C TYR A 135 -1.18 3.73 -0.17
N ASN A 136 -2.32 4.37 -0.43
CA ASN A 136 -3.35 3.84 -1.33
C ASN A 136 -2.86 3.60 -2.77
N TYR A 137 -1.72 4.18 -3.16
CA TYR A 137 -1.10 3.99 -4.47
C TYR A 137 0.08 3.00 -4.44
N MET A 138 0.27 2.27 -3.34
CA MET A 138 1.33 1.28 -3.18
C MET A 138 0.74 -0.04 -2.67
N ASP A 139 1.13 -1.16 -3.28
CA ASP A 139 0.83 -2.48 -2.73
C ASP A 139 1.65 -2.70 -1.45
N ILE A 140 0.99 -2.49 -0.31
CA ILE A 140 1.55 -2.66 1.03
C ILE A 140 2.03 -4.08 1.27
N ALA A 141 1.33 -5.09 0.74
CA ALA A 141 1.73 -6.47 0.91
C ALA A 141 3.06 -6.71 0.21
N LYS A 142 3.21 -6.22 -1.03
CA LYS A 142 4.49 -6.28 -1.75
C LYS A 142 5.60 -5.49 -1.05
N LEU A 143 5.28 -4.33 -0.48
CA LEU A 143 6.26 -3.42 0.13
C LEU A 143 6.82 -3.96 1.46
N TYR A 144 5.97 -4.58 2.29
CA TYR A 144 6.33 -5.04 3.64
C TYR A 144 6.45 -6.56 3.77
N PHE A 145 5.92 -7.32 2.82
CA PHE A 145 5.90 -8.79 2.82
C PHE A 145 6.29 -9.38 1.45
N PRO A 146 7.48 -9.06 0.91
CA PRO A 146 7.89 -9.47 -0.43
C PRO A 146 7.98 -11.00 -0.64
N ASN A 147 7.95 -11.79 0.44
CA ASN A 147 8.04 -13.25 0.42
C ASN A 147 6.70 -13.97 0.69
N VAL A 148 5.57 -13.25 0.75
CA VAL A 148 4.26 -13.87 0.94
C VAL A 148 3.65 -14.16 -0.42
N GLU A 149 3.68 -15.42 -0.85
CA GLU A 149 2.90 -15.90 -1.99
C GLU A 149 1.41 -15.79 -1.64
N ILE A 150 0.75 -14.72 -2.10
CA ILE A 150 -0.70 -14.57 -1.98
C ILE A 150 -1.34 -15.63 -2.87
N ARG A 151 -1.77 -16.74 -2.26
CA ARG A 151 -2.62 -17.74 -2.93
C ARG A 151 -3.89 -17.02 -3.39
N LYS A 152 -3.99 -16.73 -4.69
CA LYS A 152 -5.25 -16.32 -5.30
C LYS A 152 -6.26 -17.44 -5.06
N VAL A 153 -7.20 -17.22 -4.14
CA VAL A 153 -8.36 -18.10 -4.01
C VAL A 153 -9.13 -17.94 -5.31
N LYS A 154 -9.07 -18.96 -6.18
CA LYS A 154 -10.00 -19.07 -7.29
C LYS A 154 -11.38 -19.23 -6.67
N GLU A 155 -12.19 -18.19 -6.74
CA GLU A 155 -13.64 -18.35 -6.64
C GLU A 155 -14.05 -19.34 -7.72
N SER A 156 -14.51 -20.50 -7.27
CA SER A 156 -15.18 -21.47 -8.14
C SER A 156 -16.61 -20.98 -8.29
N PRO A 157 -17.17 -20.88 -9.51
CA PRO A 157 -18.58 -20.54 -9.68
C PRO A 157 -19.40 -21.76 -9.24
N GLY A 158 -19.93 -21.70 -8.02
CA GLY A 158 -20.89 -22.68 -7.50
C GLY A 158 -22.28 -22.34 -8.01
N GLU A 159 -22.78 -23.24 -8.86
CA GLU A 159 -24.03 -23.22 -9.60
C GLU A 159 -25.27 -22.86 -8.78
N GLU A 160 -26.06 -21.91 -9.28
CA GLU A 160 -27.51 -21.91 -9.07
C GLU A 160 -28.10 -23.14 -9.77
N SER A 161 -28.79 -24.01 -9.03
CA SER A 161 -29.79 -24.90 -9.63
C SER A 161 -31.08 -24.84 -8.82
N GLY A 162 -32.09 -24.28 -9.48
CA GLY A 162 -33.45 -24.15 -9.00
C GLY A 162 -34.22 -25.47 -9.01
N ALA A 163 -35.35 -25.42 -8.32
CA ALA A 163 -36.32 -26.47 -8.10
C ALA A 163 -36.85 -27.17 -9.37
N GLY A 164 -37.21 -28.44 -9.22
CA GLY A 164 -38.02 -29.18 -10.18
C GLY A 164 -38.32 -30.60 -9.70
N ASP A 165 -39.51 -30.79 -9.10
CA ASP A 165 -40.15 -32.08 -8.83
C ASP A 165 -40.26 -32.95 -10.10
N ASN A 166 -40.03 -34.26 -9.99
CA ASN A 166 -41.05 -35.28 -10.28
C ASN A 166 -40.62 -36.72 -9.96
N GLN A 167 -41.66 -37.52 -9.76
CA GLN A 167 -41.79 -38.79 -9.06
C GLN A 167 -41.29 -40.05 -9.79
N GLU A 168 -41.29 -41.13 -8.99
CA GLU A 168 -41.42 -42.57 -9.35
C GLU A 168 -40.22 -43.27 -10.00
N GLU A 169 -39.53 -44.13 -9.22
CA GLU A 169 -39.79 -45.57 -9.29
C GLU A 169 -39.18 -46.31 -8.09
N VAL A 170 -39.99 -47.25 -7.57
CA VAL A 170 -39.70 -48.19 -6.49
C VAL A 170 -38.97 -49.40 -7.06
N LYS A 171 -37.93 -49.91 -6.37
CA LYS A 171 -37.83 -51.34 -6.01
C LYS A 171 -36.66 -51.62 -5.06
N GLU A 172 -37.05 -52.24 -3.97
CA GLU A 172 -36.24 -52.98 -3.00
C GLU A 172 -35.42 -54.06 -3.69
N ASP A 173 -34.21 -54.35 -3.19
CA ASP A 173 -33.93 -55.71 -2.75
C ASP A 173 -32.74 -55.84 -1.79
N ASN A 174 -32.86 -56.90 -1.00
CA ASN A 174 -32.22 -57.25 0.27
C ASN A 174 -30.70 -57.50 0.29
N GLN A 175 -30.17 -57.23 1.49
CA GLN A 175 -29.26 -58.06 2.33
C GLN A 175 -28.50 -59.24 1.69
N GLU A 176 -27.19 -59.31 1.95
CA GLU A 176 -26.50 -60.43 2.65
C GLU A 176 -24.98 -60.17 2.71
N THR A 177 -24.39 -59.93 3.89
CA THR A 177 -23.62 -60.86 4.76
C THR A 177 -22.20 -61.23 4.33
N GLY A 178 -21.30 -61.24 5.32
CA GLY A 178 -19.99 -61.90 5.33
C GLY A 178 -18.84 -60.90 5.41
N GLY A 179 -17.97 -60.86 6.42
CA GLY A 179 -17.61 -61.85 7.42
C GLY A 179 -16.08 -61.87 7.52
N SER A 180 -15.55 -61.37 8.65
CA SER A 180 -14.35 -61.80 9.39
C SER A 180 -13.12 -62.38 8.66
N GLY A 181 -11.93 -61.87 9.01
CA GLY A 181 -10.67 -62.60 8.82
C GLY A 181 -9.42 -61.81 9.22
N GLU A 182 -8.99 -62.00 10.46
CA GLU A 182 -7.65 -61.67 10.96
C GLU A 182 -6.55 -62.44 10.20
N ASN A 183 -5.36 -61.84 10.02
CA ASN A 183 -4.08 -62.44 10.46
C ASN A 183 -2.87 -61.55 10.15
N GLU A 184 -2.32 -61.00 11.22
CA GLU A 184 -0.94 -61.15 11.69
C GLU A 184 0.21 -61.62 10.77
N VAL A 185 1.29 -60.81 10.85
CA VAL A 185 2.75 -61.06 10.88
C VAL A 185 3.50 -61.66 9.67
N VAL A 186 4.62 -60.99 9.35
CA VAL A 186 6.01 -61.51 9.20
C VAL A 186 6.70 -60.95 7.94
N ASN A 187 7.57 -59.95 8.17
CA ASN A 187 8.78 -59.61 7.39
C ASN A 187 9.70 -60.85 7.27
N PRO A 188 10.63 -61.01 6.29
CA PRO A 188 11.50 -59.93 5.79
C PRO A 188 11.98 -60.08 4.33
N GLU A 189 12.61 -59.03 3.79
CA GLU A 189 14.02 -59.00 3.33
C GLU A 189 14.44 -57.57 3.03
#